data_AF-A0A538AEJ5-F1
#
_entry.id   AF-A0A538AEJ5-F1
#
_cell.length_a   1.000
_cell.length_b   1.000
_cell.length_c   1.000
_cell.angle_alpha   90.00
_cell.angle_beta   90.00
_cell.angle_gamma   90.00
#
_symmetry.space_group_name_H-M   'P 1'
#
loop_
_entity.id
_entity.type
_entity.pdbx_description
1 polymer ?
#
loop_
_entity_poly.entity_id
_entity_poly.type
_entity_poly.pdbx_seq_one_letter_code
_entity_poly.pdbx_strand_id
1 'polypeptide(L)'
;MDADDRLRLDYEQTMQLVRALTDIRFRLLAFVPTIAAAAVGFLGRPRPAVELLSIGLLGLGATFGILIYELRNSQVFDAALHRAKQLERTLGLPAVRGGEGSGGVLSESPGDTVRLFGVLPLSQGRGLALVYGAALAGWSYLVAWGALRAIDVGHPRAIGVVIGAVAALAIILEIERINRL
;
A
#
# COMPACT_ATOMS: atom_id res chain seq x y z
N MET A 1 35.07 -4.68 20.19
CA MET A 1 33.71 -4.11 20.23
C MET A 1 32.97 -4.80 21.35
N ASP A 2 32.48 -4.03 22.33
CA ASP A 2 31.76 -4.58 23.48
C ASP A 2 30.41 -5.20 23.04
N ALA A 3 29.77 -5.99 23.90
CA ALA A 3 28.42 -6.50 23.68
C ALA A 3 27.39 -5.36 23.57
N ASP A 4 27.52 -4.31 24.38
CA ASP A 4 26.65 -3.14 24.32
C ASP A 4 26.83 -2.36 23.01
N ASP A 5 28.07 -2.16 22.57
CA ASP A 5 28.38 -1.52 21.26
C ASP A 5 27.74 -2.29 20.09
N ARG A 6 27.76 -3.64 20.14
CA ARG A 6 27.12 -4.50 19.14
C ARG A 6 25.60 -4.30 19.08
N LEU A 7 24.95 -4.21 20.23
CA LEU A 7 23.50 -3.98 20.30
C LEU A 7 23.11 -2.59 19.81
N ARG A 8 23.89 -1.57 20.15
CA ARG A 8 23.68 -0.20 19.65
C ARG A 8 23.84 -0.12 18.14
N LEU A 9 24.88 -0.75 17.58
CA LEU A 9 25.11 -0.80 16.14
C LEU A 9 23.97 -1.52 15.40
N ASP A 10 23.51 -2.66 15.92
CA ASP A 10 22.38 -3.40 15.34
C ASP A 10 21.08 -2.56 15.39
N TYR A 11 20.85 -1.84 16.48
CA TYR A 11 19.72 -0.92 16.60
C TYR A 11 19.79 0.22 15.58
N GLU A 12 20.96 0.85 15.43
CA GLU A 12 21.17 1.90 14.42
C GLU A 12 20.94 1.38 12.99
N GLN A 13 21.48 0.21 12.64
CA GLN A 13 21.29 -0.41 11.33
C GLN A 13 19.82 -0.78 11.08
N THR A 14 19.15 -1.33 12.10
CA THR A 14 17.71 -1.64 12.02
C THR A 14 16.89 -0.37 11.79
N MET A 15 17.19 0.72 12.50
CA MET A 15 16.51 2.00 12.31
C MET A 15 16.79 2.63 10.94
N GLN A 16 18.00 2.49 10.40
CA GLN A 16 18.32 2.90 9.04
C GLN A 16 17.49 2.13 8.01
N LEU A 17 17.33 0.81 8.19
CA LEU A 17 16.48 -0.01 7.34
C LEU A 17 15.00 0.43 7.42
N VAL A 18 14.47 0.62 8.64
CA VAL A 18 13.11 1.13 8.86
C VAL A 18 12.88 2.45 8.12
N ARG A 19 13.85 3.38 8.20
CA ARG A 19 13.78 4.66 7.50
C ARG A 19 13.79 4.49 5.98
N ALA A 20 14.71 3.70 5.44
CA ALA A 20 14.82 3.45 4.00
C ALA A 20 13.54 2.84 3.43
N LEU A 21 12.98 1.83 4.12
CA LEU A 21 11.71 1.21 3.74
C LEU A 21 10.57 2.23 3.79
N THR A 22 10.51 3.08 4.82
CA THR A 22 9.50 4.15 4.93
C THR A 22 9.57 5.13 3.75
N ASP A 23 10.77 5.59 3.41
CA ASP A 23 11.00 6.53 2.31
C ASP A 23 10.59 5.94 0.96
N ILE A 24 10.89 4.66 0.73
CA ILE A 24 10.48 3.96 -0.49
C ILE A 24 8.95 3.94 -0.62
N ARG A 25 8.23 3.59 0.46
CA ARG A 25 6.75 3.54 0.46
C ARG A 25 6.14 4.88 0.12
N PHE A 26 6.65 5.97 0.70
CA PHE A 26 6.16 7.32 0.40
C PHE A 26 6.38 7.70 -1.06
N ARG A 27 7.52 7.31 -1.66
CA ARG A 27 7.77 7.52 -3.10
C ARG A 27 6.79 6.73 -3.97
N LEU A 28 6.42 5.52 -3.57
CA LEU A 28 5.43 4.72 -4.29
C LEU A 28 4.03 5.33 -4.22
N LEU A 29 3.62 5.82 -3.05
CA LEU A 29 2.34 6.52 -2.87
C LEU A 29 2.25 7.81 -3.71
N ALA A 30 3.38 8.47 -3.98
CA ALA A 30 3.42 9.66 -4.82
C ALA A 30 3.02 9.39 -6.28
N PHE A 31 3.02 8.14 -6.76
CA PHE A 31 2.54 7.80 -8.10
C PHE A 31 1.01 7.74 -8.19
N VAL A 32 0.30 7.64 -7.07
CA VAL A 32 -1.16 7.45 -7.04
C VAL A 32 -1.91 8.64 -7.65
N PRO A 33 -1.62 9.92 -7.30
CA PRO A 33 -2.27 11.07 -7.92
C PRO A 33 -1.99 11.14 -9.43
N THR A 34 -0.80 10.76 -9.86
CA THR A 34 -0.39 10.75 -11.27
C THR A 34 -1.16 9.71 -12.08
N ILE A 35 -1.33 8.52 -11.50
CA ILE A 35 -2.13 7.41 -12.06
C ILE A 35 -3.61 7.82 -12.14
N ALA A 36 -4.16 8.42 -11.08
CA ALA A 36 -5.55 8.89 -11.06
C ALA A 36 -5.79 10.02 -12.09
N ALA A 37 -4.87 10.99 -12.18
CA ALA A 37 -4.95 12.07 -13.14
C ALA A 37 -4.87 11.57 -14.59
N ALA A 38 -4.00 10.59 -14.86
CA ALA A 38 -3.94 9.93 -16.15
C ALA A 38 -5.29 9.30 -16.51
N ALA A 39 -5.87 8.51 -15.59
CA ALA A 39 -7.18 7.89 -15.81
C ALA A 39 -8.27 8.92 -16.16
N VAL A 40 -8.37 10.03 -15.41
CA VAL A 40 -9.35 11.11 -15.68
C VAL A 40 -9.11 11.80 -17.03
N GLY A 41 -7.85 12.06 -17.38
CA GLY A 41 -7.47 12.70 -18.64
C GLY A 41 -7.93 11.95 -19.89
N PHE A 42 -8.12 10.63 -19.80
CA PHE A 42 -8.57 9.81 -20.91
C PHE A 42 -10.10 9.78 -21.11
N LEU A 43 -10.91 10.26 -20.16
CA LEU A 43 -12.38 10.25 -20.29
C LEU A 43 -12.92 11.34 -21.24
N GLY A 44 -12.14 12.37 -21.57
CA GLY A 44 -12.64 13.57 -22.24
C GLY A 44 -12.71 13.52 -23.78
N ARG A 45 -12.20 12.47 -24.44
CA ARG A 45 -12.18 12.39 -25.92
C ARG A 45 -12.45 10.96 -26.42
N PRO A 46 -13.08 10.79 -27.61
CA PRO A 46 -13.18 9.49 -28.24
C PRO A 46 -11.77 8.95 -28.55
N ARG A 47 -11.36 7.88 -27.86
CA ARG A 47 -10.10 7.15 -28.14
C ARG A 47 -10.39 5.83 -28.84
N PRO A 48 -9.54 5.32 -29.74
CA PRO A 48 -9.68 3.99 -30.32
C PRO A 48 -9.58 2.90 -29.24
N ALA A 49 -10.23 1.75 -29.47
CA ALA A 49 -10.28 0.63 -28.53
C ALA A 49 -8.88 0.10 -28.17
N VAL A 50 -7.99 0.01 -29.16
CA VAL A 50 -6.60 -0.43 -28.98
C VAL A 50 -5.83 0.48 -28.02
N GLU A 51 -6.07 1.79 -28.06
CA GLU A 51 -5.37 2.73 -27.19
C GLU A 51 -5.84 2.57 -25.73
N LEU A 52 -7.15 2.41 -25.51
CA LEU A 52 -7.71 2.14 -24.19
C LEU A 52 -7.18 0.83 -23.60
N LEU A 53 -7.11 -0.23 -24.41
CA LEU A 53 -6.55 -1.52 -24.02
C LEU A 53 -5.06 -1.40 -23.64
N SER A 54 -4.25 -0.77 -24.49
CA SER A 54 -2.82 -0.63 -24.24
C SER A 54 -2.54 0.17 -22.98
N ILE A 55 -3.23 1.30 -22.78
CA ILE A 55 -3.09 2.13 -21.57
C ILE A 55 -3.56 1.35 -20.34
N GLY A 56 -4.73 0.70 -20.42
CA GLY A 56 -5.30 -0.07 -19.32
C GLY A 56 -4.41 -1.24 -18.89
N LEU A 57 -3.87 -2.02 -19.84
CA LEU A 57 -3.01 -3.16 -19.55
C LEU A 57 -1.66 -2.72 -18.96
N LEU A 58 -1.06 -1.66 -19.51
CA LEU A 58 0.18 -1.09 -18.98
C LEU A 58 -0.04 -0.57 -17.55
N GLY A 59 -1.12 0.18 -17.33
CA GLY A 59 -1.49 0.71 -16.03
C GLY A 59 -1.77 -0.38 -15.00
N LEU A 60 -2.52 -1.43 -15.38
CA LEU A 60 -2.76 -2.60 -14.53
C LEU A 60 -1.45 -3.28 -14.15
N GLY A 61 -0.60 -3.61 -15.14
CA GLY A 61 0.65 -4.32 -14.90
C GLY A 61 1.60 -3.54 -14.00
N ALA A 62 1.79 -2.24 -14.27
CA ALA A 62 2.62 -1.37 -13.46
C ALA A 62 2.09 -1.22 -12.03
N THR A 63 0.79 -0.95 -11.87
CA THR A 63 0.16 -0.77 -10.55
C THR A 63 0.19 -2.06 -9.74
N PHE A 64 -0.03 -3.21 -10.38
CA PHE A 64 0.03 -4.52 -9.73
C PHE A 64 1.46 -4.89 -9.31
N GLY A 65 2.46 -4.60 -10.14
CA GLY A 65 3.87 -4.77 -9.77
C GLY A 65 4.28 -3.92 -8.57
N ILE A 66 3.83 -2.66 -8.53
CA ILE A 66 4.02 -1.78 -7.37
C ILE A 66 3.32 -2.35 -6.14
N LEU A 67 2.08 -2.85 -6.25
CA LEU A 67 1.35 -3.45 -5.14
C LEU A 67 2.10 -4.65 -4.56
N ILE A 68 2.60 -5.57 -5.39
CA ILE A 68 3.39 -6.72 -4.93
C ILE A 68 4.63 -6.24 -4.16
N TYR A 69 5.33 -5.26 -4.73
CA TYR A 69 6.51 -4.69 -4.08
C TYR A 69 6.17 -4.06 -2.72
N GLU A 70 5.09 -3.28 -2.64
CA GLU A 70 4.64 -2.60 -1.42
C GLU A 70 4.20 -3.59 -0.33
N LEU A 71 3.53 -4.69 -0.71
CA LEU A 71 3.17 -5.77 0.20
C LEU A 71 4.42 -6.48 0.73
N ARG A 72 5.38 -6.80 -0.14
CA ARG A 72 6.65 -7.42 0.29
C ARG A 72 7.46 -6.47 1.17
N ASN A 73 7.48 -5.18 0.84
CA ASN A 73 8.15 -4.15 1.63
C ASN A 73 7.51 -4.02 3.01
N SER A 74 6.18 -4.12 3.11
CA SER A 74 5.46 -4.11 4.40
C SER A 74 5.88 -5.27 5.30
N GLN A 75 6.00 -6.49 4.77
CA GLN A 75 6.46 -7.66 5.55
C GLN A 75 7.87 -7.45 6.14
N VAL A 76 8.80 -6.94 5.32
CA VAL A 76 10.18 -6.67 5.78
C VAL A 76 10.19 -5.55 6.82
N PHE A 77 9.36 -4.53 6.61
CA PHE A 77 9.20 -3.41 7.54
C PHE A 77 8.67 -3.86 8.90
N ASP A 78 7.65 -4.72 8.94
CA ASP A 78 7.10 -5.24 10.19
C ASP A 78 8.13 -6.09 10.95
N ALA A 79 8.88 -6.92 10.25
CA ALA A 79 9.99 -7.68 10.84
C ALA A 79 11.08 -6.76 11.42
N ALA A 80 11.45 -5.69 10.69
CA ALA A 80 12.42 -4.71 11.16
C ALA A 80 11.90 -3.94 12.39
N LEU A 81 10.61 -3.57 12.41
CA LEU A 81 9.98 -2.97 13.59
C LEU A 81 9.97 -3.91 14.78
N HIS A 82 9.64 -5.19 14.59
CA HIS A 82 9.69 -6.18 15.66
C HIS A 82 11.12 -6.34 16.22
N ARG A 83 12.13 -6.37 15.36
CA ARG A 83 13.54 -6.39 15.76
C ARG A 83 13.91 -5.14 16.56
N ALA A 84 13.54 -3.96 16.07
CA ALA A 84 13.82 -2.70 16.75
C ALA A 84 13.20 -2.67 18.16
N LYS A 85 11.93 -3.09 18.31
CA LYS A 85 11.26 -3.20 19.62
C LYS A 85 12.00 -4.13 20.58
N GLN A 86 12.48 -5.28 20.09
CA GLN A 86 13.28 -6.19 20.92
C GLN A 86 14.60 -5.54 21.37
N LEU A 87 15.26 -4.82 20.47
CA LEU A 87 16.52 -4.12 20.75
C LEU A 87 16.32 -2.98 21.75
N GLU A 88 15.27 -2.16 21.64
CA GLU A 88 14.96 -1.10 22.62
C GLU A 88 14.78 -1.66 24.04
N ARG A 89 14.08 -2.81 24.17
CA ARG A 89 13.90 -3.51 25.45
C ARG A 89 15.23 -4.05 25.99
N THR A 90 16.05 -4.64 25.11
CA THR A 90 17.34 -5.23 25.49
C THR A 90 18.35 -4.16 25.91
N LEU A 91 18.36 -3.02 25.23
CA LEU A 91 19.19 -1.86 25.54
C LEU A 91 18.71 -1.09 26.78
N GLY A 92 17.54 -1.44 27.33
CA GLY A 92 16.99 -0.76 28.50
C GLY A 92 16.62 0.70 28.22
N LEU A 93 16.23 1.04 26.99
CA LEU A 93 15.93 2.43 26.62
C LEU A 93 14.79 2.98 27.49
N PRO A 94 14.88 4.24 27.94
CA PRO A 94 13.90 4.81 28.85
C PRO A 94 12.52 4.85 28.21
N ALA A 95 11.49 4.68 29.05
CA ALA A 95 10.11 4.86 28.65
C ALA A 95 9.84 6.28 28.14
N VAL A 96 9.08 6.40 27.06
CA VAL A 96 8.79 7.70 26.42
C VAL A 96 7.55 8.33 27.05
N ARG A 97 6.60 7.51 27.52
CA ARG A 97 5.34 7.97 28.12
C ARG A 97 5.37 8.15 29.65
N GLY A 98 6.56 8.27 30.24
CA GLY A 98 6.73 8.65 31.65
C GLY A 98 6.44 7.55 32.67
N GLY A 99 6.50 6.27 32.29
CA GLY A 99 6.40 5.13 33.20
C GLY A 99 7.74 4.65 33.74
N GLU A 100 7.75 3.99 34.90
CA GLU A 100 8.90 3.22 35.38
C GLU A 100 9.03 1.95 34.52
N GLY A 101 9.88 1.99 33.49
CA GLY A 101 10.10 0.85 32.59
C GLY A 101 11.10 1.13 31.46
N SER A 102 11.57 0.05 30.82
CA SER A 102 12.30 0.13 29.56
C SER A 102 11.34 -0.10 28.39
N GLY A 103 11.41 0.75 27.37
CA GLY A 103 10.36 0.76 26.34
C GLY A 103 10.70 1.47 25.04
N GLY A 104 11.47 2.56 25.04
CA GLY A 104 11.73 3.30 23.80
C GLY A 104 10.46 3.75 23.06
N VAL A 105 10.63 4.30 21.85
CA VAL A 105 9.51 4.87 21.08
C VAL A 105 8.70 3.76 20.40
N LEU A 106 9.38 2.72 19.89
CA LEU A 106 8.73 1.70 19.08
C LEU A 106 8.05 0.65 19.95
N SER A 107 8.60 0.29 21.11
CA SER A 107 8.02 -0.73 21.97
C SER A 107 6.82 -0.24 22.76
N GLU A 108 6.70 1.08 22.96
CA GLU A 108 5.55 1.75 23.57
C GLU A 108 4.53 2.27 22.54
N SER A 109 4.79 2.05 21.24
CA SER A 109 3.92 2.53 20.18
C SER A 109 2.49 2.01 20.40
N PRO A 110 1.47 2.89 20.48
CA PRO A 110 0.09 2.47 20.64
C PRO A 110 -0.27 1.59 19.43
N GLY A 111 -0.79 0.40 19.66
CA GLY A 111 -1.32 -0.43 18.58
C GLY A 111 -2.44 0.28 17.80
N ASP A 112 -2.94 -0.36 16.73
CA ASP A 112 -3.97 0.13 15.79
C ASP A 112 -5.34 0.40 16.46
N THR A 113 -5.36 1.33 17.42
CA THR A 113 -6.50 1.66 18.28
C THR A 113 -7.26 2.88 17.78
N VAL A 114 -6.66 3.65 16.86
CA VAL A 114 -7.26 4.86 16.31
C VAL A 114 -8.24 4.50 15.21
N ARG A 115 -9.44 5.08 15.25
CA ARG A 115 -10.49 4.89 14.24
C ARG A 115 -10.85 6.23 13.60
N LEU A 116 -10.86 6.27 12.28
CA LEU A 116 -11.39 7.38 11.50
C LEU A 116 -12.93 7.38 11.61
N PHE A 117 -13.51 8.54 11.94
CA PHE A 117 -14.95 8.72 12.18
C PHE A 117 -15.56 7.77 13.24
N GLY A 118 -14.73 7.20 14.13
CA GLY A 118 -15.16 6.22 15.14
C GLY A 118 -15.45 4.82 14.61
N VAL A 119 -15.50 4.61 13.28
CA VAL A 119 -15.89 3.34 12.65
C VAL A 119 -14.79 2.64 11.88
N LEU A 120 -13.87 3.38 11.25
CA LEU A 120 -12.83 2.84 10.37
C LEU A 120 -11.48 2.76 11.09
N PRO A 121 -11.06 1.59 11.61
CA PRO A 121 -9.70 1.42 12.12
C PRO A 121 -8.66 1.90 11.10
N LEU A 122 -7.79 2.79 11.57
CA LEU A 122 -6.64 3.30 10.83
C LEU A 122 -5.54 2.26 10.89
N SER A 123 -5.61 1.28 9.99
CA SER A 123 -4.50 0.36 9.76
C SER A 123 -3.83 0.69 8.42
N GLN A 124 -2.51 0.52 8.39
CA GLN A 124 -1.73 0.77 7.18
C GLN A 124 -2.21 -0.10 6.01
N GLY A 125 -2.52 -1.37 6.29
CA GLY A 125 -3.03 -2.32 5.30
C GLY A 125 -4.33 -1.85 4.61
N ARG A 126 -5.20 -1.14 5.33
CA ARG A 126 -6.43 -0.58 4.74
C ARG A 126 -6.20 0.62 3.85
N GLY A 127 -5.27 1.50 4.24
CA GLY A 127 -4.84 2.60 3.39
C GLY A 127 -4.34 2.08 2.04
N LEU A 128 -3.50 1.05 2.07
CA LEU A 128 -3.02 0.36 0.86
C LEU A 128 -4.17 -0.24 0.06
N ALA A 129 -5.09 -0.97 0.71
CA ALA A 129 -6.22 -1.60 0.04
C ALA A 129 -7.08 -0.59 -0.73
N LEU A 130 -7.40 0.55 -0.12
CA LEU A 130 -8.21 1.59 -0.76
C LEU A 130 -7.50 2.24 -1.95
N VAL A 131 -6.23 2.59 -1.77
CA VAL A 131 -5.42 3.27 -2.78
C VAL A 131 -5.22 2.39 -4.02
N TYR A 132 -4.71 1.17 -3.81
CA TYR A 132 -4.44 0.25 -4.93
C TYR A 132 -5.73 -0.34 -5.49
N GLY A 133 -6.75 -0.56 -4.67
CA GLY A 133 -8.08 -0.98 -5.14
C GLY A 133 -8.70 0.04 -6.10
N ALA A 134 -8.67 1.33 -5.75
CA ALA A 134 -9.17 2.40 -6.63
C ALA A 134 -8.37 2.52 -7.94
N ALA A 135 -7.04 2.46 -7.87
CA ALA A 135 -6.19 2.53 -9.05
C ALA A 135 -6.42 1.34 -10.00
N LEU A 136 -6.43 0.11 -9.46
CA LEU A 136 -6.67 -1.11 -10.25
C LEU A 136 -8.08 -1.14 -10.83
N ALA A 137 -9.11 -0.64 -10.10
CA ALA A 137 -10.45 -0.44 -10.67
C ALA A 137 -10.43 0.44 -11.93
N GLY A 138 -9.73 1.57 -11.88
CA GLY A 138 -9.62 2.50 -13.01
C GLY A 138 -8.99 1.83 -14.23
N TRP A 139 -7.92 1.07 -14.04
CA TRP A 139 -7.27 0.36 -15.13
C TRP A 139 -8.10 -0.82 -15.64
N SER A 140 -8.72 -1.60 -14.77
CA SER A 140 -9.66 -2.66 -15.14
C SER A 140 -10.85 -2.12 -15.93
N TYR A 141 -11.37 -0.94 -15.57
CA TYR A 141 -12.39 -0.23 -16.34
C TYR A 141 -11.90 0.08 -17.76
N LEU A 142 -10.69 0.63 -17.93
CA LEU A 142 -10.15 0.94 -19.26
C LEU A 142 -9.93 -0.31 -20.11
N VAL A 143 -9.41 -1.39 -19.52
CA VAL A 143 -9.26 -2.68 -20.22
C VAL A 143 -10.61 -3.24 -20.63
N ALA A 144 -11.57 -3.29 -19.71
CA ALA A 144 -12.91 -3.78 -19.99
C ALA A 144 -13.61 -2.94 -21.07
N TRP A 145 -13.58 -1.62 -20.94
CA TRP A 145 -14.18 -0.71 -21.92
C TRP A 145 -13.52 -0.87 -23.29
N GLY A 146 -12.19 -0.92 -23.36
CA GLY A 146 -11.45 -1.13 -24.61
C GLY A 146 -11.78 -2.48 -25.26
N ALA A 147 -11.80 -3.56 -24.47
CA ALA A 147 -12.11 -4.91 -24.94
C ALA A 147 -13.55 -4.99 -25.49
N LEU A 148 -14.53 -4.54 -24.69
CA LEU A 148 -15.95 -4.60 -25.05
C LEU A 148 -16.26 -3.74 -26.29
N ARG A 149 -15.57 -2.62 -26.44
CA ARG A 149 -15.69 -1.79 -27.64
C ARG A 149 -15.06 -2.45 -28.86
N ALA A 150 -13.98 -3.21 -28.71
CA ALA A 150 -13.33 -3.91 -29.81
C ALA A 150 -14.22 -5.04 -30.38
N ILE A 151 -15.09 -5.62 -29.56
CA ILE A 151 -16.06 -6.65 -29.95
C ILE A 151 -17.49 -6.12 -30.15
N ASP A 152 -17.65 -4.80 -30.25
CA ASP A 152 -18.91 -4.09 -30.51
C ASP A 152 -20.08 -4.46 -29.58
N VAL A 153 -19.78 -4.73 -28.30
CA VAL A 153 -20.81 -5.01 -27.29
C VAL A 153 -21.56 -3.72 -26.92
N GLY A 154 -22.88 -3.81 -26.84
CA GLY A 154 -23.73 -2.71 -26.37
C GLY A 154 -23.42 -2.30 -24.93
N HIS A 155 -23.44 -0.99 -24.66
CA HIS A 155 -23.18 -0.39 -23.33
C HIS A 155 -21.80 -0.72 -22.72
N PRO A 156 -20.68 -0.62 -23.48
CA PRO A 156 -19.37 -1.11 -23.03
C PRO A 156 -18.83 -0.32 -21.82
N ARG A 157 -19.28 0.94 -21.63
CA ARG A 157 -18.92 1.76 -20.47
C ARG A 157 -19.59 1.28 -19.18
N ALA A 158 -20.89 0.97 -19.23
CA ALA A 158 -21.65 0.54 -18.05
C ALA A 158 -21.12 -0.80 -17.53
N ILE A 159 -20.89 -1.75 -18.44
CA ILE A 159 -20.28 -3.04 -18.12
C ILE A 159 -18.85 -2.84 -17.59
N GLY A 160 -18.06 -1.96 -18.21
CA GLY A 160 -16.73 -1.63 -17.73
C GLY A 160 -16.72 -1.10 -16.29
N VAL A 161 -17.68 -0.26 -15.91
CA VAL A 161 -17.80 0.26 -14.53
C VAL A 161 -18.05 -0.88 -13.54
N VAL A 162 -18.95 -1.81 -13.89
CA VAL A 162 -19.24 -2.98 -13.05
C VAL A 162 -17.99 -3.84 -12.89
N ILE A 163 -17.27 -4.13 -13.99
CA ILE A 163 -16.03 -4.91 -13.95
C ILE A 163 -14.96 -4.22 -13.08
N GLY A 164 -14.77 -2.91 -13.26
CA GLY A 164 -13.85 -2.12 -12.44
C GLY A 164 -14.21 -2.18 -10.95
N ALA A 165 -15.47 -2.00 -10.59
CA ALA A 165 -15.94 -2.06 -9.21
C ALA A 165 -15.74 -3.44 -8.57
N VAL A 166 -16.06 -4.52 -9.30
CA VAL A 166 -15.83 -5.89 -8.85
C VAL A 166 -14.34 -6.17 -8.65
N ALA A 167 -13.49 -5.72 -9.57
CA ALA A 167 -12.04 -5.87 -9.46
C ALA A 167 -11.49 -5.12 -8.23
N ALA A 168 -11.92 -3.88 -7.98
CA ALA A 168 -11.54 -3.15 -6.77
C ALA A 168 -11.93 -3.90 -5.50
N LEU A 169 -13.18 -4.39 -5.43
CA LEU A 169 -13.66 -5.13 -4.27
C LEU A 169 -12.82 -6.41 -4.05
N ALA A 170 -12.53 -7.16 -5.11
CA ALA A 170 -11.71 -8.36 -5.02
C ALA A 170 -10.29 -8.05 -4.48
N ILE A 171 -9.65 -6.99 -4.97
CA ILE A 171 -8.33 -6.56 -4.50
C ILE A 171 -8.36 -6.12 -3.04
N ILE A 172 -9.35 -5.32 -2.64
CA ILE A 172 -9.51 -4.87 -1.26
C ILE A 172 -9.65 -6.08 -0.32
N LEU A 173 -10.53 -7.02 -0.67
CA LEU A 173 -10.76 -8.22 0.12
C LEU A 173 -9.51 -9.10 0.21
N GLU A 174 -8.74 -9.24 -0.88
CA GLU A 174 -7.51 -10.02 -0.87
C GLU A 174 -6.42 -9.37 -0.01
N ILE A 175 -6.24 -8.04 -0.08
CA ILE A 175 -5.29 -7.33 0.78
C ILE A 175 -5.70 -7.46 2.25
N GLU A 176 -6.99 -7.32 2.57
CA GLU A 176 -7.49 -7.55 3.93
C GLU A 176 -7.33 -8.99 4.41
N ARG A 177 -7.39 -9.97 3.49
CA ARG A 177 -7.12 -11.36 3.82
C ARG A 177 -5.63 -11.56 4.14
N ILE A 178 -4.74 -11.00 3.33
CA ILE A 178 -3.28 -11.10 3.53
C ILE A 178 -2.89 -10.45 4.86
N ASN A 179 -3.43 -9.28 5.19
CA ASN A 179 -3.12 -8.59 6.45
C ASN A 179 -3.66 -9.29 7.71
N ARG A 180 -4.53 -10.31 7.55
CA ARG A 180 -5.05 -11.12 8.66
C ARG A 180 -4.26 -12.41 8.89
N LEU A 181 -3.37 -12.78 7.96
CA LEU A 181 -2.49 -13.95 8.04
C LEU A 181 -1.18 -13.60 8.73
#